data_AF-A0A382K4K7-F1
#
_entry.id   AF-A0A382K4K7-F1
#
_cell.length_a   1.000
_cell.length_b   1.000
_cell.length_c   1.000
_cell.angle_alpha   90.00
_cell.angle_beta   90.00
_cell.angle_gamma   90.00
#
_symmetry.space_group_name_H-M   'P 1'
#
loop_
_entity.id
_entity.type
_entity.pdbx_description
1 polymer ?
#
loop_
_entity_poly.entity_id
_entity_poly.type
_entity_poly.pdbx_seq_one_letter_code
_entity_poly.pdbx_strand_id
1 'polypeptide(L)'
;MPLLQKEQCITVDVERLVYGGEALAHYEGYEVLVLRGVPGDRVSARIIGIHDNVLRTEIEEIVTPSPSRVQPECLGYHDGCGGCQWLQVDYGEQLRWKKRVVQEIMGGYDELKDIPVRDVAGMDRPFFYRNKMVVRVRGPQDNLRVGFHTPRTKWVINVFNKPDGQCHIQNELNNRIGRGLAESLTRERRPLKSATVRTSDGDEVSLDLDRKLTVAISADLQNIGTQAPFVHYAVDGRRFRVTSPSFFQANTAQTGTLVQAVMDMLPQQRISTAVDVYCGVGLFTLFLADRAE
;
A
#
# COMPACT_ATOMS: atom_id res chain seq x y z
N MET A 1 -29.46 -19.28 -19.43
CA MET A 1 -29.13 -17.93 -18.93
C MET A 1 -28.51 -17.15 -20.06
N PRO A 2 -28.88 -15.87 -20.28
CA PRO A 2 -28.20 -15.06 -21.30
C PRO A 2 -26.71 -14.98 -20.96
N LEU A 3 -25.86 -15.17 -21.97
CA LEU A 3 -24.41 -15.08 -21.81
C LEU A 3 -24.03 -13.63 -21.52
N LEU A 4 -23.58 -13.35 -20.29
CA LEU A 4 -23.02 -12.05 -19.92
C LEU A 4 -21.76 -11.76 -20.73
N GLN A 5 -21.57 -10.50 -21.11
CA GLN A 5 -20.45 -10.06 -21.93
C GLN A 5 -19.63 -8.97 -21.24
N LYS A 6 -18.37 -8.81 -21.65
CA LYS A 6 -17.57 -7.65 -21.25
C LYS A 6 -18.21 -6.35 -21.75
N GLU A 7 -17.95 -5.27 -21.04
CA GLU A 7 -18.51 -3.93 -21.25
C GLU A 7 -20.02 -3.82 -20.96
N GLN A 8 -20.72 -4.91 -20.67
CA GLN A 8 -22.09 -4.87 -20.18
C GLN A 8 -22.13 -4.31 -18.74
N CYS A 9 -23.11 -3.46 -18.45
CA CYS A 9 -23.37 -2.98 -17.10
C CYS A 9 -24.43 -3.84 -16.40
N ILE A 10 -24.17 -4.17 -15.14
CA ILE A 10 -25.10 -4.85 -14.24
C ILE A 10 -25.30 -3.99 -12.99
N THR A 11 -26.51 -4.02 -12.42
CA THR A 11 -26.78 -3.33 -11.15
C THR A 11 -26.69 -4.33 -10.02
N VAL A 12 -25.87 -4.03 -9.02
CA VAL A 12 -25.63 -4.91 -7.87
C VAL A 12 -25.64 -4.13 -6.55
N ASP A 13 -26.08 -4.79 -5.49
CA ASP A 13 -25.95 -4.31 -4.13
C ASP A 13 -24.66 -4.88 -3.54
N VAL A 14 -23.76 -4.00 -3.08
CA VAL A 14 -22.44 -4.38 -2.57
C VAL A 14 -22.57 -4.89 -1.13
N GLU A 15 -22.17 -6.13 -0.88
CA GLU A 15 -22.46 -6.83 0.37
C GLU A 15 -21.33 -6.70 1.39
N ARG A 16 -20.09 -6.92 0.98
CA ARG A 16 -18.94 -7.01 1.88
C ARG A 16 -17.60 -6.73 1.21
N LEU A 17 -16.59 -6.37 2.00
CA LEU A 17 -15.20 -6.32 1.53
C LEU A 17 -14.55 -7.70 1.66
N VAL A 18 -13.71 -8.06 0.70
CA VAL A 18 -13.00 -9.34 0.69
C VAL A 18 -11.48 -9.14 0.63
N TYR A 19 -10.75 -10.23 0.88
CA TYR A 19 -9.31 -10.26 0.66
C TYR A 19 -8.97 -9.84 -0.78
N GLY A 20 -7.92 -9.03 -0.94
CA GLY A 20 -7.52 -8.48 -2.24
C GLY A 20 -8.05 -7.07 -2.52
N GLY A 21 -8.88 -6.50 -1.64
CA GLY A 21 -9.25 -5.08 -1.63
C GLY A 21 -10.45 -4.71 -2.52
N GLU A 22 -11.09 -5.69 -3.15
CA GLU A 22 -12.38 -5.54 -3.84
C GLU A 22 -13.55 -5.74 -2.87
N ALA A 23 -14.74 -5.32 -3.29
CA ALA A 23 -15.98 -5.69 -2.63
C ALA A 23 -16.67 -6.85 -3.37
N LEU A 24 -17.44 -7.65 -2.66
CA LEU A 24 -18.23 -8.76 -3.21
C LEU A 24 -19.71 -8.37 -3.26
N ALA A 25 -20.35 -8.75 -4.36
CA ALA A 25 -21.78 -8.77 -4.57
C ALA A 25 -22.16 -10.05 -5.34
N HIS A 26 -23.45 -10.29 -5.56
CA HIS A 26 -23.92 -11.38 -6.40
C HIS A 26 -24.88 -10.88 -7.49
N TYR A 27 -24.83 -11.51 -8.66
CA TYR A 27 -25.72 -11.22 -9.78
C TYR A 27 -26.04 -12.51 -10.54
N GLU A 28 -27.31 -12.93 -10.57
CA GLU A 28 -27.76 -14.11 -11.33
C GLU A 28 -26.88 -15.36 -11.14
N GLY A 29 -26.46 -15.66 -9.91
CA GLY A 29 -25.61 -16.83 -9.60
C GLY A 29 -24.10 -16.63 -9.86
N TYR A 30 -23.69 -15.45 -10.34
CA TYR A 30 -22.29 -15.05 -10.40
C TYR A 30 -21.84 -14.36 -9.11
N GLU A 31 -20.61 -14.61 -8.70
CA GLU A 31 -19.89 -13.74 -7.76
C GLU A 31 -19.39 -12.51 -8.52
N VAL A 32 -19.61 -11.33 -7.96
CA VAL A 32 -19.26 -10.05 -8.58
C VAL A 32 -18.25 -9.33 -7.70
N LEU A 33 -17.01 -9.26 -8.17
CA LEU A 33 -15.96 -8.44 -7.57
C LEU A 33 -16.06 -7.02 -8.10
N VAL A 34 -16.42 -6.09 -7.22
CA VAL A 34 -16.62 -4.67 -7.51
C VAL A 34 -15.38 -3.89 -7.08
N LEU A 35 -14.63 -3.40 -8.06
CA LEU A 35 -13.49 -2.53 -7.80
C LEU A 35 -13.98 -1.23 -7.15
N ARG A 36 -13.41 -0.89 -5.98
CA ARG A 36 -13.75 0.32 -5.19
C ARG A 36 -15.21 0.37 -4.70
N GLY A 37 -15.88 -0.78 -4.63
CA GLY A 37 -17.17 -0.91 -3.93
C GLY A 37 -17.02 -0.69 -2.43
N VAL A 38 -18.09 -0.21 -1.80
CA VAL A 38 -18.23 -0.08 -0.35
C VAL A 38 -19.47 -0.88 0.07
N PRO A 39 -19.40 -1.75 1.09
CA PRO A 39 -20.56 -2.46 1.60
C PRO A 39 -21.72 -1.52 1.91
N GLY A 40 -22.91 -1.83 1.38
CA GLY A 40 -24.09 -0.97 1.44
C GLY A 40 -24.29 -0.05 0.24
N ASP A 41 -23.37 0.00 -0.72
CA ASP A 41 -23.63 0.68 -1.99
C ASP A 41 -24.62 -0.10 -2.85
N ARG A 42 -25.43 0.60 -3.63
CA ARG A 42 -26.03 0.10 -4.86
C ARG A 42 -25.33 0.74 -6.05
N VAL A 43 -24.79 -0.05 -6.97
CA VAL A 43 -23.96 0.46 -8.08
C VAL A 43 -24.39 -0.14 -9.42
N SER A 44 -24.27 0.66 -10.48
CA SER A 44 -24.17 0.17 -11.85
C SER A 44 -22.70 -0.10 -12.15
N ALA A 45 -22.36 -1.35 -12.43
CA ALA A 45 -20.98 -1.80 -12.57
C ALA A 45 -20.77 -2.47 -13.94
N ARG A 46 -19.76 -1.99 -14.67
CA ARG A 46 -19.37 -2.50 -15.99
C ARG A 46 -18.46 -3.72 -15.85
N ILE A 47 -18.78 -4.80 -16.56
CA ILE A 47 -18.00 -6.04 -16.56
C ILE A 47 -16.70 -5.83 -17.34
N ILE A 48 -15.56 -5.89 -16.66
CA ILE A 48 -14.21 -5.78 -17.25
C ILE A 48 -13.52 -7.15 -17.40
N GLY A 49 -14.01 -8.17 -16.69
CA GLY A 49 -13.46 -9.51 -16.71
C GLY A 49 -14.50 -10.56 -16.37
N ILE A 50 -14.43 -11.70 -17.05
CA ILE A 50 -15.26 -12.88 -16.80
C ILE A 50 -14.31 -14.06 -16.70
N HIS A 51 -14.35 -14.78 -15.59
CA HIS A 51 -13.60 -16.01 -15.39
C HIS A 51 -14.43 -16.97 -14.54
N ASP A 52 -14.76 -18.13 -15.10
CA ASP A 52 -15.70 -19.09 -14.51
C ASP A 52 -17.02 -18.39 -14.10
N ASN A 53 -17.42 -18.53 -12.83
CA ASN A 53 -18.60 -17.86 -12.26
C ASN A 53 -18.28 -16.55 -11.54
N VAL A 54 -17.11 -15.94 -11.82
CA VAL A 54 -16.68 -14.69 -11.21
C VAL A 54 -16.64 -13.58 -12.26
N LEU A 55 -17.40 -12.52 -12.01
CA LEU A 55 -17.38 -11.27 -12.75
C LEU A 55 -16.48 -10.28 -12.01
N ARG A 56 -15.59 -9.62 -12.74
CA ARG A 56 -14.87 -8.44 -12.26
C ARG A 56 -15.45 -7.20 -12.90
N THR A 57 -15.70 -6.20 -12.08
CA THR A 57 -16.44 -5.02 -12.49
C THR A 57 -15.79 -3.72 -12.02
N GLU A 58 -16.01 -2.65 -12.79
CA GLU A 58 -15.71 -1.28 -12.41
C GLU A 58 -17.02 -0.50 -12.25
N ILE A 59 -17.10 0.34 -11.23
CA ILE A 59 -18.29 1.16 -10.99
C ILE A 59 -18.38 2.23 -12.09
N GLU A 60 -19.49 2.26 -12.82
CA GLU A 60 -19.84 3.33 -13.74
C GLU A 60 -20.66 4.41 -13.02
N GLU A 61 -21.57 3.98 -12.16
CA GLU A 61 -22.45 4.88 -11.41
C GLU A 61 -22.73 4.35 -10.01
N ILE A 62 -22.69 5.24 -9.01
CA ILE A 62 -23.16 4.97 -7.66
C ILE A 62 -24.64 5.36 -7.62
N VAL A 63 -25.52 4.36 -7.70
CA VAL A 63 -26.99 4.56 -7.67
C VAL A 63 -27.44 4.99 -6.28
N THR A 64 -26.88 4.36 -5.24
CA THR A 64 -27.11 4.76 -3.85
C THR A 64 -25.83 4.52 -3.05
N PRO A 65 -25.22 5.55 -2.45
CA PRO A 65 -23.98 5.39 -1.69
C PRO A 65 -24.26 4.74 -0.33
N SER A 66 -23.34 3.88 0.11
CA SER A 66 -23.25 3.42 1.49
C SER A 66 -23.07 4.59 2.46
N PRO A 67 -23.64 4.53 3.68
CA PRO A 67 -23.32 5.49 4.75
C PRO A 67 -21.82 5.52 5.12
N SER A 68 -21.11 4.43 4.86
CA SER A 68 -19.67 4.28 5.13
C SER A 68 -18.80 4.74 3.96
N ARG A 69 -19.39 5.23 2.87
CA ARG A 69 -18.66 5.73 1.71
C ARG A 69 -18.22 7.16 1.95
N VAL A 70 -16.94 7.41 1.79
CA VAL A 70 -16.33 8.75 1.84
C VAL A 70 -15.78 9.15 0.47
N GLN A 71 -15.62 10.45 0.23
CA GLN A 71 -15.02 10.97 -1.00
C GLN A 71 -13.50 11.11 -0.83
N PRO A 72 -12.68 10.35 -1.60
CA PRO A 72 -11.24 10.50 -1.53
C PRO A 72 -10.78 11.86 -2.04
N GLU A 73 -9.85 12.53 -1.35
CA GLU A 73 -9.26 13.79 -1.83
C GLU A 73 -8.09 13.57 -2.83
N CYS A 74 -7.63 12.32 -2.99
CA CYS A 74 -6.45 11.99 -3.79
C CYS A 74 -6.75 12.07 -5.30
N LEU A 75 -6.21 13.08 -5.99
CA LEU A 75 -6.34 13.22 -7.45
C LEU A 75 -5.90 11.97 -8.21
N GLY A 76 -4.75 11.40 -7.83
CA GLY A 76 -4.26 10.17 -8.45
C GLY A 76 -5.24 9.00 -8.30
N TYR A 77 -5.98 8.91 -7.19
CA TYR A 77 -7.02 7.89 -7.04
C TYR A 77 -8.14 8.08 -8.08
N HIS A 78 -8.60 9.31 -8.28
CA HIS A 78 -9.62 9.65 -9.30
C HIS A 78 -9.11 9.41 -10.73
N ASP A 79 -7.82 9.58 -10.98
CA ASP A 79 -7.18 9.24 -12.26
C ASP A 79 -6.96 7.73 -12.48
N GLY A 80 -7.38 6.88 -11.53
CA GLY A 80 -7.27 5.43 -11.64
C GLY A 80 -6.00 4.83 -11.02
N CYS A 81 -5.35 5.48 -10.06
CA CYS A 81 -4.24 4.90 -9.29
C CYS A 81 -4.65 3.58 -8.62
N GLY A 82 -3.82 2.54 -8.75
CA GLY A 82 -4.00 1.27 -8.05
C GLY A 82 -3.35 1.18 -6.67
N GLY A 83 -2.79 2.27 -6.16
CA GLY A 83 -1.99 2.26 -4.93
C GLY A 83 -2.81 2.14 -3.64
N CYS A 84 -4.05 2.65 -3.62
CA CYS A 84 -4.92 2.61 -2.44
C CYS A 84 -6.29 2.03 -2.83
N GLN A 85 -6.70 0.97 -2.14
CA GLN A 85 -7.90 0.19 -2.50
C GLN A 85 -9.17 0.67 -1.78
N TRP A 86 -9.03 1.25 -0.57
CA TRP A 86 -10.13 1.57 0.33
C TRP A 86 -10.20 3.05 0.72
N LEU A 87 -9.64 3.98 -0.05
CA LEU A 87 -9.73 5.42 0.29
C LEU A 87 -11.17 5.93 0.36
N GLN A 88 -12.08 5.27 -0.35
CA GLN A 88 -13.51 5.54 -0.39
C GLN A 88 -14.30 4.91 0.77
N VAL A 89 -13.65 4.15 1.64
CA VAL A 89 -14.26 3.53 2.83
C VAL A 89 -13.88 4.37 4.05
N ASP A 90 -14.85 4.72 4.89
CA ASP A 90 -14.60 5.35 6.19
C ASP A 90 -13.49 4.61 6.97
N TYR A 91 -12.62 5.36 7.64
CA TYR A 91 -11.44 4.76 8.26
C TYR A 91 -11.79 3.77 9.39
N GLY A 92 -12.83 4.06 10.20
CA GLY A 92 -13.30 3.14 11.22
C GLY A 92 -13.82 1.83 10.61
N GLU A 93 -14.51 1.94 9.48
CA GLU A 93 -14.97 0.80 8.70
C GLU A 93 -13.82 0.02 8.05
N GLN A 94 -12.75 0.69 7.60
CA GLN A 94 -11.54 -0.01 7.14
C GLN A 94 -10.96 -0.91 8.24
N LEU A 95 -10.92 -0.46 9.49
CA LEU A 95 -10.41 -1.25 10.62
C LEU A 95 -11.32 -2.46 10.91
N ARG A 96 -12.64 -2.24 10.92
CA ARG A 96 -13.65 -3.31 11.11
C ARG A 96 -13.56 -4.37 10.02
N TRP A 97 -13.48 -3.96 8.75
CA TRP A 97 -13.39 -4.89 7.63
C TRP A 97 -12.06 -5.62 7.57
N LYS A 98 -10.93 -4.99 7.92
CA LYS A 98 -9.65 -5.69 8.08
C LYS A 98 -9.74 -6.82 9.11
N LYS A 99 -10.35 -6.55 10.27
CA LYS A 99 -10.59 -7.57 11.30
C LYS A 99 -11.43 -8.72 10.75
N ARG A 100 -12.56 -8.38 10.11
CA ARG A 100 -13.49 -9.37 9.56
C ARG A 100 -12.87 -10.24 8.49
N VAL A 101 -12.07 -9.66 7.58
CA VAL A 101 -11.34 -10.43 6.55
C VAL A 101 -10.39 -11.44 7.20
N VAL A 102 -9.67 -11.06 8.25
CA VAL A 102 -8.80 -12.00 8.98
C VAL A 102 -9.62 -13.10 9.66
N GLN A 103 -10.75 -12.75 10.30
CA GLN A 103 -11.66 -13.73 10.91
C GLN A 103 -12.22 -14.72 9.89
N GLU A 104 -12.62 -14.24 8.71
CA GLU A 104 -13.13 -15.09 7.63
C GLU A 104 -12.05 -16.04 7.09
N ILE A 105 -10.82 -15.55 6.90
CA ILE A 105 -9.68 -16.39 6.49
C ILE A 105 -9.39 -17.45 7.56
N MET A 106 -9.30 -17.07 8.84
CA MET A 106 -9.04 -18.00 9.94
C MET A 106 -10.17 -19.01 10.13
N GLY A 107 -11.42 -18.59 9.97
CA GLY A 107 -12.60 -19.45 10.06
C GLY A 107 -12.66 -20.56 8.99
N GLY A 108 -11.89 -20.42 7.91
CA GLY A 108 -11.72 -21.47 6.90
C GLY A 108 -10.83 -22.64 7.34
N TYR A 109 -10.20 -22.56 8.51
CA TYR A 109 -9.31 -23.59 9.07
C TYR A 109 -9.83 -24.04 10.44
N ASP A 110 -10.02 -25.35 10.62
CA ASP A 110 -10.59 -25.92 11.85
C ASP A 110 -9.73 -25.62 13.09
N GLU A 111 -8.41 -25.51 12.91
CA GLU A 111 -7.45 -25.23 13.98
C GLU A 111 -7.43 -23.75 14.40
N LEU A 112 -7.97 -22.85 13.57
CA LEU A 112 -7.88 -21.40 13.75
C LEU A 112 -9.24 -20.73 14.02
N LYS A 113 -10.36 -21.38 13.67
CA LYS A 113 -11.70 -20.79 13.71
C LYS A 113 -12.14 -20.23 15.07
N ASP A 114 -11.66 -20.83 16.15
CA ASP A 114 -12.03 -20.44 17.53
C ASP A 114 -11.03 -19.44 18.14
N ILE A 115 -9.95 -19.09 17.43
CA ILE A 115 -8.96 -18.13 17.91
C ILE A 115 -9.50 -16.70 17.77
N PRO A 116 -9.63 -15.94 18.87
CA PRO A 116 -10.18 -14.59 18.82
C PRO A 116 -9.23 -13.64 18.10
N VAL A 117 -9.73 -12.98 17.06
CA VAL A 117 -9.03 -11.89 16.38
C VAL A 117 -9.23 -10.59 17.17
N ARG A 118 -8.12 -9.96 17.58
CA ARG A 118 -8.13 -8.67 18.30
C ARG A 118 -8.56 -7.53 17.36
N ASP A 119 -8.89 -6.39 17.94
CA ASP A 119 -9.16 -5.18 17.15
C ASP A 119 -7.89 -4.70 16.43
N VAL A 120 -8.08 -4.16 15.23
CA VAL A 120 -6.99 -3.67 14.40
C VAL A 120 -6.47 -2.36 14.98
N ALA A 121 -5.17 -2.30 15.28
CA ALA A 121 -4.53 -1.06 15.69
C ALA A 121 -4.58 -0.03 14.54
N GLY A 122 -5.29 1.07 14.78
CA GLY A 122 -5.43 2.18 13.84
C GLY A 122 -4.28 3.18 13.92
N MET A 123 -4.34 4.18 13.03
CA MET A 123 -3.44 5.32 12.97
C MET A 123 -4.25 6.60 13.07
N ASP A 124 -3.85 7.53 13.93
CA ASP A 124 -4.56 8.80 14.14
C ASP A 124 -4.67 9.63 12.86
N ARG A 125 -3.62 9.61 12.03
CA ARG A 125 -3.55 10.30 10.75
C ARG A 125 -3.14 9.30 9.66
N PRO A 126 -4.09 8.61 8.99
CA PRO A 126 -3.79 7.53 8.05
C PRO A 126 -3.29 8.01 6.67
N PHE A 127 -2.48 9.06 6.66
CA PHE A 127 -1.90 9.70 5.49
C PHE A 127 -0.43 10.02 5.74
N PHE A 128 0.34 10.24 4.66
CA PHE A 128 1.76 10.62 4.67
C PHE A 128 2.69 9.68 5.45
N TYR A 129 2.24 8.45 5.72
CA TYR A 129 2.96 7.50 6.56
C TYR A 129 4.05 6.72 5.82
N ARG A 130 4.03 6.73 4.48
CA ARG A 130 4.86 5.84 3.67
C ARG A 130 6.22 6.44 3.39
N ASN A 131 7.26 5.75 3.86
CA ASN A 131 8.66 6.13 3.73
C ASN A 131 9.35 5.56 2.47
N LYS A 132 8.69 4.64 1.76
CA LYS A 132 9.19 4.01 0.53
C LYS A 132 8.21 4.16 -0.63
N MET A 133 8.70 4.71 -1.73
CA MET A 133 7.99 4.90 -2.98
C MET A 133 8.68 4.14 -4.12
N VAL A 134 7.92 3.48 -4.97
CA VAL A 134 8.41 2.97 -6.26
C VAL A 134 7.65 3.68 -7.36
N VAL A 135 8.32 4.63 -8.00
CA VAL A 135 7.78 5.41 -9.10
C VAL A 135 8.03 4.66 -10.41
N ARG A 136 7.05 4.67 -11.29
CA ARG A 136 7.11 4.12 -12.63
C ARG A 136 7.07 5.26 -13.64
N VAL A 137 7.81 5.06 -14.71
CA VAL A 137 7.94 6.03 -15.80
C VAL A 137 7.54 5.33 -17.09
N ARG A 138 6.58 5.90 -17.82
CA ARG A 138 6.10 5.34 -19.09
C ARG A 138 5.50 6.41 -19.99
N GLY A 139 5.61 6.20 -21.29
CA GLY A 139 5.06 7.11 -22.31
C GLY A 139 6.17 7.74 -23.16
N PRO A 140 5.79 8.37 -24.28
CA PRO A 140 6.71 9.17 -25.09
C PRO A 140 7.10 10.46 -24.34
N GLN A 141 8.15 11.13 -24.80
CA GLN A 141 8.74 12.28 -24.06
C GLN A 141 7.80 13.49 -23.94
N ASP A 142 6.99 13.74 -24.95
CA ASP A 142 5.98 14.80 -25.00
C ASP A 142 4.75 14.50 -24.12
N ASN A 143 4.61 13.26 -23.64
CA ASN A 143 3.54 12.82 -22.76
C ASN A 143 4.05 11.79 -21.74
N LEU A 144 5.15 12.15 -21.06
CA LEU A 144 5.81 11.27 -20.11
C LEU A 144 4.97 11.17 -18.81
N ARG A 145 4.57 9.95 -18.46
CA ARG A 145 3.82 9.68 -17.23
C ARG A 145 4.77 9.22 -16.14
N VAL A 146 4.76 9.93 -15.02
CA VAL A 146 5.57 9.62 -13.84
C VAL A 146 4.62 9.44 -12.66
N GLY A 147 4.51 8.20 -12.17
CA GLY A 147 3.53 7.86 -11.14
C GLY A 147 3.45 6.37 -10.87
N PHE A 148 2.24 5.85 -10.74
CA PHE A 148 1.98 4.48 -10.30
C PHE A 148 1.16 3.70 -11.32
N HIS A 149 1.12 2.38 -11.17
CA HIS A 149 0.30 1.55 -12.02
C HIS A 149 -1.20 1.72 -11.74
N THR A 150 -2.02 1.63 -12.79
CA THR A 150 -3.46 1.39 -12.61
C THR A 150 -3.68 -0.03 -12.09
N PRO A 151 -4.80 -0.33 -11.42
CA PRO A 151 -5.11 -1.67 -10.93
C PRO A 151 -4.94 -2.74 -12.01
N ARG A 152 -4.13 -3.77 -11.72
CA ARG A 152 -3.94 -4.97 -12.56
C ARG A 152 -3.42 -4.72 -13.99
N THR A 153 -2.87 -3.55 -14.30
CA THR A 153 -2.25 -3.30 -15.60
C THR A 153 -0.82 -2.79 -15.48
N LYS A 154 -0.14 -2.68 -16.63
CA LYS A 154 1.18 -2.02 -16.73
C LYS A 154 1.06 -0.54 -17.14
N TRP A 155 -0.16 -0.03 -17.31
CA TRP A 155 -0.39 1.40 -17.54
C TRP A 155 0.05 2.18 -16.32
N VAL A 156 0.64 3.35 -16.55
CA VAL A 156 1.13 4.23 -15.50
C VAL A 156 0.28 5.48 -15.55
N ILE A 157 -0.34 5.83 -14.43
CA ILE A 157 -1.01 7.12 -14.27
C ILE A 157 0.04 8.20 -14.03
N ASN A 158 -0.27 9.41 -14.49
CA ASN A 158 0.58 10.55 -14.19
C ASN A 158 0.19 11.12 -12.82
N VAL A 159 1.09 11.06 -11.85
CA VAL A 159 0.90 11.64 -10.52
C VAL A 159 1.77 12.87 -10.34
N PHE A 160 3.04 12.81 -10.74
CA PHE A 160 4.03 13.84 -10.41
C PHE A 160 4.25 14.88 -11.50
N ASN A 161 3.94 14.57 -12.78
CA ASN A 161 3.95 15.56 -13.87
C ASN A 161 2.59 16.29 -13.96
N LYS A 162 2.02 16.71 -12.83
CA LYS A 162 0.79 17.50 -12.75
C LYS A 162 1.01 18.68 -11.79
N PRO A 163 0.34 19.83 -12.01
CA PRO A 163 0.23 20.86 -10.97
C PRO A 163 -0.25 20.22 -9.66
N ASP A 164 0.44 20.49 -8.56
CA ASP A 164 0.15 19.95 -7.22
C ASP A 164 0.12 18.41 -7.14
N GLY A 165 0.81 17.74 -8.07
CA GLY A 165 0.94 16.29 -8.13
C GLY A 165 1.52 15.69 -6.84
N GLN A 166 0.71 14.90 -6.14
CA GLN A 166 1.14 14.22 -4.91
C GLN A 166 0.42 12.89 -4.65
N CYS A 167 1.07 12.06 -3.85
CA CYS A 167 0.54 10.83 -3.30
C CYS A 167 0.32 11.01 -1.79
N HIS A 168 -0.94 11.07 -1.36
CA HIS A 168 -1.30 11.35 0.05
C HIS A 168 -0.88 10.28 1.05
N ILE A 169 -0.41 9.10 0.62
CA ILE A 169 0.16 8.11 1.55
C ILE A 169 1.68 8.19 1.61
N GLN A 170 2.36 8.81 0.63
CA GLN A 170 3.80 9.02 0.68
C GLN A 170 4.10 10.24 1.55
N ASN A 171 5.18 10.19 2.34
CA ASN A 171 5.59 11.36 3.10
C ASN A 171 5.97 12.55 2.20
N GLU A 172 6.12 13.72 2.80
CA GLU A 172 6.37 14.97 2.07
C GLU A 172 7.68 14.93 1.26
N LEU A 173 8.75 14.38 1.83
CA LEU A 173 10.04 14.28 1.15
C LEU A 173 9.97 13.35 -0.07
N ASN A 174 9.29 12.20 0.02
CA ASN A 174 9.04 11.34 -1.13
C ASN A 174 8.25 12.07 -2.22
N ASN A 175 7.22 12.84 -1.85
CA ASN A 175 6.46 13.64 -2.83
C ASN A 175 7.31 14.72 -3.50
N ARG A 176 8.16 15.43 -2.75
CA ARG A 176 9.13 16.40 -3.30
C ARG A 176 10.08 15.75 -4.28
N ILE A 177 10.69 14.61 -3.91
CA ILE A 177 11.60 13.87 -4.79
C ILE A 177 10.85 13.35 -6.03
N GLY A 178 9.62 12.85 -5.88
CA GLY A 178 8.79 12.41 -6.99
C GLY A 178 8.56 13.50 -8.04
N ARG A 179 8.21 14.71 -7.61
CA ARG A 179 8.05 15.88 -8.50
C ARG A 179 9.37 16.28 -9.15
N GLY A 180 10.46 16.40 -8.38
CA GLY A 180 11.76 16.77 -8.93
C GLY A 180 12.31 15.76 -9.95
N LEU A 181 12.06 14.46 -9.73
CA LEU A 181 12.35 13.41 -10.70
C LEU A 181 11.53 13.60 -11.98
N ALA A 182 10.23 13.88 -11.84
CA ALA A 182 9.32 14.04 -12.96
C ALA A 182 9.70 15.26 -13.83
N GLU A 183 10.00 16.40 -13.19
CA GLU A 183 10.53 17.61 -13.84
C GLU A 183 11.84 17.33 -14.59
N SER A 184 12.80 16.68 -13.92
CA SER A 184 14.11 16.36 -14.50
C SER A 184 13.99 15.43 -15.69
N LEU A 185 13.17 14.38 -15.61
CA LEU A 185 12.98 13.43 -16.71
C LEU A 185 12.31 14.08 -17.92
N THR A 186 11.34 14.96 -17.67
CA THR A 186 10.63 15.70 -18.73
C THR A 186 11.56 16.70 -19.43
N ARG A 187 12.41 17.41 -18.67
CA ARG A 187 13.35 18.40 -19.22
C ARG A 187 14.53 17.76 -19.97
N GLU A 188 15.19 16.78 -19.36
CA GLU A 188 16.46 16.23 -19.85
C GLU A 188 16.29 15.11 -20.89
N ARG A 189 15.04 14.69 -21.18
CA ARG A 189 14.69 13.63 -22.13
C ARG A 189 15.45 12.31 -21.92
N ARG A 190 15.66 11.92 -20.66
CA ARG A 190 16.43 10.73 -20.29
C ARG A 190 15.55 9.48 -20.16
N PRO A 191 16.01 8.29 -20.59
CA PRO A 191 15.27 7.06 -20.39
C PRO A 191 15.43 6.55 -18.96
N LEU A 192 14.31 6.50 -18.22
CA LEU A 192 14.19 5.81 -16.94
C LEU A 192 12.90 4.98 -16.97
N LYS A 193 12.92 3.75 -16.42
CA LYS A 193 11.70 2.92 -16.31
C LYS A 193 11.09 3.01 -14.91
N SER A 194 11.93 3.14 -13.89
CA SER A 194 11.52 3.21 -12.50
C SER A 194 12.57 3.84 -11.60
N ALA A 195 12.09 4.48 -10.54
CA ALA A 195 12.90 4.91 -9.42
C ALA A 195 12.31 4.34 -8.12
N THR A 196 13.15 3.81 -7.24
CA THR A 196 12.77 3.58 -5.84
C THR A 196 13.33 4.71 -5.00
N VAL A 197 12.44 5.40 -4.29
CA VAL A 197 12.78 6.43 -3.32
C VAL A 197 12.53 5.87 -1.93
N ARG A 198 13.52 5.97 -1.07
CA ARG A 198 13.37 5.74 0.37
C ARG A 198 13.80 6.99 1.09
N THR A 199 13.04 7.36 2.08
CA THR A 199 13.34 8.46 2.98
C THR A 199 13.28 7.94 4.41
N SER A 200 14.00 8.58 5.31
CA SER A 200 13.87 8.36 6.74
C SER A 200 13.56 9.64 7.48
N ASP A 201 13.24 9.50 8.77
CA ASP A 201 12.88 10.60 9.66
C ASP A 201 14.05 11.56 9.96
N GLY A 202 15.29 11.20 9.58
CA GLY A 202 16.50 12.01 9.78
C GLY A 202 17.02 12.69 8.52
N ASP A 203 16.15 13.00 7.56
CA ASP A 203 16.50 13.58 6.25
C ASP A 203 17.53 12.78 5.45
N GLU A 204 17.55 11.45 5.62
CA GLU A 204 18.32 10.56 4.76
C GLU A 204 17.45 10.07 3.59
N VAL A 205 18.05 10.05 2.39
CA VAL A 205 17.41 9.64 1.15
C VAL A 205 18.23 8.51 0.54
N SER A 206 17.56 7.45 0.10
CA SER A 206 18.13 6.51 -0.87
C SER A 206 17.31 6.52 -2.15
N LEU A 207 18.00 6.71 -3.26
CA LEU A 207 17.44 6.72 -4.60
C LEU A 207 18.06 5.60 -5.43
N ASP A 208 17.24 4.67 -5.88
CA ASP A 208 17.61 3.61 -6.81
C ASP A 208 16.98 3.86 -8.17
N LEU A 209 17.80 3.98 -9.20
CA LEU A 209 17.41 4.26 -10.58
C LEU A 209 17.59 3.01 -11.44
N ASP A 210 16.48 2.40 -11.85
CA ASP A 210 16.44 1.18 -12.66
C ASP A 210 17.30 0.01 -12.14
N ARG A 211 17.65 -0.02 -10.84
CA ARG A 211 18.64 -0.92 -10.25
C ARG A 211 20.03 -0.85 -10.91
N LYS A 212 20.32 0.25 -11.60
CA LYS A 212 21.61 0.51 -12.26
C LYS A 212 22.50 1.43 -11.43
N LEU A 213 21.87 2.36 -10.72
CA LEU A 213 22.54 3.31 -9.84
C LEU A 213 21.73 3.45 -8.57
N THR A 214 22.37 3.22 -7.44
CA THR A 214 21.81 3.50 -6.12
C THR A 214 22.68 4.54 -5.44
N VAL A 215 22.07 5.59 -4.92
CA VAL A 215 22.75 6.63 -4.12
C VAL A 215 22.05 6.72 -2.77
N ALA A 216 22.82 6.89 -1.71
CA ALA A 216 22.32 7.40 -0.43
C ALA A 216 22.91 8.77 -0.14
N ILE A 217 22.11 9.64 0.46
CA ILE A 217 22.48 11.01 0.85
C ILE A 217 21.85 11.27 2.21
N SER A 218 22.66 11.68 3.19
CA SER A 218 22.19 12.25 4.46
C SER A 218 22.37 13.76 4.48
N ALA A 219 21.47 14.48 5.14
CA ALA A 219 21.54 15.95 5.23
C ALA A 219 22.79 16.47 5.96
N ASP A 220 23.35 15.68 6.88
CA ASP A 220 24.61 15.98 7.58
C ASP A 220 25.87 15.69 6.75
N LEU A 221 25.69 15.20 5.51
CA LEU A 221 26.74 14.84 4.56
C LEU A 221 27.69 13.72 5.03
N GLN A 222 27.36 13.00 6.10
CA GLN A 222 28.19 11.89 6.61
C GLN A 222 28.00 10.59 5.82
N ASN A 223 26.88 10.44 5.11
CA ASN A 223 26.54 9.26 4.33
C ASN A 223 26.12 9.69 2.92
N ILE A 224 27.13 9.97 2.08
CA ILE A 224 26.97 10.26 0.65
C ILE A 224 27.77 9.24 -0.13
N GLY A 225 27.08 8.43 -0.93
CA GLY A 225 27.81 7.52 -1.79
C GLY A 225 26.94 6.50 -2.53
N THR A 226 27.61 5.82 -3.44
CA THR A 226 27.09 4.69 -4.22
C THR A 226 27.59 3.35 -3.72
N GLN A 227 28.60 3.33 -2.84
CA GLN A 227 29.14 2.13 -2.23
C GLN A 227 28.34 1.80 -0.98
N ALA A 228 27.65 0.65 -1.00
CA ALA A 228 26.79 0.18 0.10
C ALA A 228 25.80 1.24 0.65
N PRO A 229 25.01 1.92 -0.21
CA PRO A 229 24.12 2.99 0.21
C PRO A 229 23.04 2.48 1.17
N PHE A 230 22.91 3.14 2.32
CA PHE A 230 21.91 2.85 3.34
C PHE A 230 21.22 4.11 3.83
N VAL A 231 20.05 3.93 4.44
CA VAL A 231 19.37 4.92 5.27
C VAL A 231 19.10 4.33 6.65
N HIS A 232 18.87 5.18 7.64
CA HIS A 232 18.56 4.80 8.99
C HIS A 232 17.11 5.03 9.33
N TYR A 233 16.47 4.04 9.94
CA TYR A 233 15.15 4.20 10.54
C TYR A 233 15.24 4.11 12.05
N ALA A 234 14.39 4.87 12.74
CA ALA A 234 14.21 4.76 14.17
C ALA A 234 12.88 4.04 14.48
N VAL A 235 12.90 3.09 15.41
CA VAL A 235 11.70 2.47 15.98
C VAL A 235 11.93 2.36 17.47
N ASP A 236 11.11 3.03 18.29
CA ASP A 236 11.15 3.00 19.75
C ASP A 236 12.58 3.15 20.33
N GLY A 237 13.32 4.14 19.84
CA GLY A 237 14.69 4.45 20.29
C GLY A 237 15.80 3.60 19.64
N ARG A 238 15.47 2.56 18.88
CA ARG A 238 16.45 1.72 18.16
C ARG A 238 16.68 2.24 16.74
N ARG A 239 17.94 2.27 16.32
CA ARG A 239 18.37 2.71 14.98
C ARG A 239 18.69 1.50 14.10
N PHE A 240 18.05 1.43 12.92
CA PHE A 240 18.21 0.34 11.95
C PHE A 240 18.86 0.86 10.68
N ARG A 241 20.00 0.27 10.31
CA ARG A 241 20.66 0.56 9.02
C ARG A 241 20.07 -0.30 7.92
N VAL A 242 19.45 0.33 6.92
CA VAL A 242 18.72 -0.34 5.85
C VAL A 242 19.25 0.07 4.48
N THR A 243 19.72 -0.91 3.72
CA THR A 243 20.15 -0.70 2.33
C THR A 243 18.96 -0.66 1.37
N SER A 244 19.13 -0.02 0.21
CA SER A 244 18.07 0.09 -0.82
C SER A 244 17.39 -1.23 -1.24
N PRO A 245 18.08 -2.38 -1.41
CA PRO A 245 17.41 -3.63 -1.73
C PRO A 245 16.69 -4.28 -0.53
N SER A 246 17.14 -4.01 0.69
CA SER A 246 16.64 -4.68 1.91
C SER A 246 15.20 -4.31 2.23
N PHE A 247 14.40 -5.23 2.76
CA PHE A 247 13.06 -4.90 3.23
C PHE A 247 13.11 -4.12 4.55
N PHE A 248 12.23 -3.14 4.68
CA PHE A 248 11.91 -2.51 5.95
C PHE A 248 10.46 -2.03 5.92
N GLN A 249 9.87 -1.83 7.09
CA GLN A 249 8.48 -1.42 7.23
C GLN A 249 8.27 -0.04 6.59
N ALA A 250 7.31 0.03 5.67
CA ALA A 250 7.05 1.25 4.92
C ALA A 250 6.33 2.32 5.75
N ASN A 251 5.73 1.94 6.87
CA ASN A 251 5.04 2.83 7.81
C ASN A 251 5.75 2.78 9.17
N THR A 252 6.75 3.63 9.38
CA THR A 252 7.51 3.67 10.65
C THR A 252 6.65 4.04 11.85
N ALA A 253 5.64 4.89 11.67
CA ALA A 253 4.71 5.29 12.73
C ALA A 253 3.90 4.13 13.32
N GLN A 254 3.69 3.04 12.57
CA GLN A 254 3.00 1.84 13.05
C GLN A 254 3.95 0.67 13.32
N THR A 255 5.25 0.80 13.03
CA THR A 255 6.22 -0.27 13.28
C THR A 255 6.38 -0.53 14.78
N GLY A 256 6.39 0.52 15.61
CA GLY A 256 6.45 0.36 17.07
C GLY A 256 5.23 -0.39 17.60
N THR A 257 4.03 -0.05 17.14
CA THR A 257 2.79 -0.79 17.46
C THR A 257 2.88 -2.28 17.09
N LEU A 258 3.43 -2.60 15.93
CA LEU A 258 3.66 -3.99 15.50
C LEU A 258 4.66 -4.70 16.39
N VAL A 259 5.78 -4.04 16.72
CA VAL A 259 6.80 -4.59 17.63
C VAL A 259 6.17 -4.87 18.99
N GLN A 260 5.48 -3.90 19.58
CA GLN A 260 4.85 -4.05 20.89
C GLN A 260 3.85 -5.21 20.89
N ALA A 261 3.00 -5.31 19.86
CA ALA A 261 2.03 -6.39 19.75
C ALA A 261 2.68 -7.79 19.74
N VAL A 262 3.84 -7.94 19.09
CA VAL A 262 4.61 -9.21 19.10
C VAL A 262 5.26 -9.43 20.47
N MET A 263 5.87 -8.39 21.05
CA MET A 263 6.55 -8.49 22.34
C MET A 263 5.58 -8.80 23.49
N ASP A 264 4.33 -8.34 23.42
CA ASP A 264 3.27 -8.66 24.40
C ASP A 264 2.81 -10.11 24.33
N MET A 265 3.05 -10.82 23.23
CA MET A 265 2.73 -12.25 23.09
C MET A 265 3.81 -13.17 23.66
N LEU A 266 5.01 -12.63 23.91
CA LEU A 266 6.12 -13.41 24.45
C LEU A 266 6.01 -13.55 25.98
N PRO A 267 6.58 -14.62 26.57
CA PRO A 267 6.67 -14.77 28.01
C PRO A 267 7.32 -13.55 28.69
N GLN A 268 6.89 -13.28 29.93
CA GLN A 268 7.47 -12.21 30.76
C GLN A 268 8.86 -12.56 31.31
N GLN A 269 9.19 -13.85 31.38
CA GLN A 269 10.50 -14.31 31.85
C GLN A 269 11.59 -13.94 30.83
N ARG A 270 12.84 -13.90 31.31
CA ARG A 270 14.00 -13.82 30.43
C ARG A 270 14.02 -15.02 29.48
N ILE A 271 14.52 -14.79 28.28
CA ILE A 271 14.54 -15.76 27.20
C ILE A 271 15.96 -16.30 27.08
N SER A 272 16.16 -17.58 27.39
CA SER A 272 17.46 -18.23 27.26
C SER A 272 17.87 -18.47 25.81
N THR A 273 16.90 -18.72 24.91
CA THR A 273 17.14 -18.88 23.47
C THR A 273 15.91 -18.45 22.67
N ALA A 274 16.12 -17.61 21.65
CA ALA A 274 15.10 -17.20 20.69
C ALA A 274 15.60 -17.41 19.26
N VAL A 275 14.69 -17.76 18.36
CA VAL A 275 14.97 -17.84 16.92
C VAL A 275 14.02 -16.88 16.20
N ASP A 276 14.58 -15.81 15.60
CA ASP A 276 13.84 -14.89 14.74
C ASP A 276 13.96 -15.34 13.28
N VAL A 277 12.95 -16.07 12.81
CA VAL A 277 12.92 -16.61 11.44
C VAL A 277 12.45 -15.52 10.47
N TYR A 278 13.12 -15.40 9.32
CA TYR A 278 12.86 -14.33 8.33
C TYR A 278 13.11 -12.91 8.89
N CYS A 279 14.06 -12.78 9.81
CA CYS A 279 14.33 -11.56 10.58
C CYS A 279 14.73 -10.34 9.73
N GLY A 280 15.18 -10.55 8.49
CA GLY A 280 15.58 -9.47 7.58
C GLY A 280 16.70 -8.62 8.18
N VAL A 281 16.44 -7.32 8.39
CA VAL A 281 17.40 -6.41 9.05
C VAL A 281 17.40 -6.52 10.59
N GLY A 282 16.70 -7.51 11.13
CA GLY A 282 16.65 -7.80 12.57
C GLY A 282 15.67 -6.94 13.36
N LEU A 283 14.53 -6.56 12.77
CA LEU A 283 13.54 -5.70 13.44
C LEU A 283 13.17 -6.27 14.82
N PHE A 284 12.60 -7.48 14.87
CA PHE A 284 12.22 -8.10 16.14
C PHE A 284 13.42 -8.59 16.93
N THR A 285 14.45 -9.10 16.24
CA THR A 285 15.72 -9.57 16.86
C THR A 285 16.28 -8.55 17.85
N LEU A 286 16.33 -7.26 17.47
CA LEU A 286 16.88 -6.23 18.35
C LEU A 286 16.04 -6.02 19.62
N PHE A 287 14.70 -6.11 19.54
CA PHE A 287 13.84 -6.01 20.72
C PHE A 287 13.84 -7.28 21.56
N LEU A 288 13.94 -8.45 20.93
CA LEU A 288 14.13 -9.74 21.62
C LEU A 288 15.41 -9.75 22.45
N ALA A 289 16.48 -9.13 21.96
CA ALA A 289 17.77 -9.08 22.66
C ALA A 289 17.68 -8.44 24.06
N ASP A 290 16.76 -7.50 24.29
CA ASP A 290 16.56 -6.92 25.64
C ASP A 290 15.99 -7.92 26.64
N ARG A 291 15.28 -8.92 26.15
CA ARG A 291 14.68 -10.00 26.94
C ARG A 291 15.58 -11.21 27.08
N ALA A 292 16.71 -11.25 26.37
CA ALA A 292 17.67 -12.34 26.50
C ALA A 292 18.37 -12.31 27.86
N GLU A 293 18.79 -13.48 28.35
CA GLU A 293 19.66 -13.62 29.54
C GLU A 293 21.09 -13.16 29.29
#